data_AF-A0A527ZH98-F1
#
_entry.id   AF-A0A527ZH98-F1
#
_cell.length_a   1.000
_cell.length_b   1.000
_cell.length_c   1.000
_cell.angle_alpha   90.00
_cell.angle_beta   90.00
_cell.angle_gamma   90.00
#
_symmetry.space_group_name_H-M   'P 1'
#
loop_
_entity.id
_entity.type
_entity.pdbx_description
1 polymer ?
#
loop_
_entity_poly.entity_id
_entity_poly.type
_entity_poly.pdbx_seq_one_letter_code
_entity_poly.pdbx_strand_id
1 'polypeptide(L)'
;MQVSVVGILICTGLLALVVYMRWSMITALIASLAFGATAIGTITSLGGSSPLIFTVFNMLVIVAALARQGIWREIGTVFVRIGAAWIVCALMIYVCIGAVLFPRLFAGQTSAFVTSRTGKGVYEAALAPVSANISQAGYFTLGGLTFLAACLLLQRSGTLADIRRGFFLWFSLHVFMGILDLLGKVIGAGDILAPIRTANYA
;
A
#
# COMPACT_ATOMS: atom_id res chain seq x y z
N MET A 1 18.00 -4.48 -0.58
CA MET A 1 16.71 -4.28 -1.26
C MET A 1 16.94 -4.57 -2.74
N GLN A 2 16.14 -5.43 -3.36
CA GLN A 2 16.18 -5.65 -4.80
C GLN A 2 15.10 -4.77 -5.45
N VAL A 3 15.51 -3.83 -6.28
CA VAL A 3 14.61 -2.86 -6.90
C VAL A 3 13.94 -3.48 -8.13
N SER A 4 12.64 -3.25 -8.29
CA SER A 4 11.89 -3.66 -9.48
C SER A 4 11.99 -2.58 -10.55
N VAL A 5 12.69 -2.86 -11.66
CA VAL A 5 12.77 -1.95 -12.81
C VAL A 5 11.37 -1.64 -13.35
N VAL A 6 10.53 -2.67 -13.49
CA VAL A 6 9.15 -2.53 -13.97
C VAL A 6 8.30 -1.70 -12.99
N GLY A 7 8.47 -1.92 -11.68
CA GLY A 7 7.82 -1.11 -10.65
C GLY A 7 8.20 0.37 -10.73
N ILE A 8 9.48 0.69 -10.96
CA ILE A 8 9.94 2.07 -11.17
C ILE A 8 9.33 2.66 -12.46
N LEU A 9 9.33 1.91 -13.55
CA LEU A 9 8.76 2.39 -14.83
C LEU A 9 7.27 2.72 -14.69
N ILE A 10 6.50 1.88 -14.01
CA ILE A 10 5.08 2.15 -13.76
C ILE A 10 4.89 3.35 -12.82
N CYS A 11 5.67 3.43 -11.73
CA CYS A 11 5.63 4.59 -10.82
C CYS A 11 5.94 5.90 -11.56
N THR A 12 7.01 5.93 -12.35
CA THR A 12 7.43 7.11 -13.11
C THR A 12 6.41 7.47 -14.19
N GLY A 13 5.84 6.49 -14.90
CA GLY A 13 4.77 6.71 -15.87
C GLY A 13 3.51 7.32 -15.26
N LEU A 14 3.05 6.78 -14.12
CA LEU A 14 1.90 7.33 -13.39
C LEU A 14 2.18 8.74 -12.86
N LEU A 15 3.38 8.98 -12.32
CA LEU A 15 3.79 10.31 -11.87
C LEU A 15 3.86 11.31 -13.02
N ALA A 16 4.48 10.94 -14.13
CA ALA A 16 4.58 11.77 -15.32
C ALA A 16 3.19 12.13 -15.85
N LEU A 17 2.27 11.17 -15.92
CA LEU A 17 0.89 11.41 -16.33
C LEU A 17 0.19 12.43 -15.41
N VAL A 18 0.26 12.25 -14.09
CA VAL A 18 -0.41 13.12 -13.13
C VAL A 18 0.21 14.53 -13.11
N VAL A 19 1.53 14.63 -13.22
CA VAL A 19 2.24 15.92 -13.32
C VAL A 19 1.89 16.64 -14.63
N TYR A 20 1.92 15.93 -15.75
CA TYR A 20 1.58 16.48 -17.07
C TYR A 20 0.13 17.00 -17.11
N MET A 21 -0.80 16.21 -16.58
CA MET A 21 -2.23 16.57 -16.50
C MET A 21 -2.55 17.57 -15.38
N ARG A 22 -1.56 17.94 -14.54
CA ARG A 22 -1.72 18.80 -13.36
C ARG A 22 -2.78 18.29 -12.38
N TRP A 23 -2.89 16.96 -12.25
CA TRP A 23 -3.79 16.30 -11.30
C TRP A 23 -3.11 16.15 -9.93
N SER A 24 -3.90 15.82 -8.90
CA SER A 24 -3.35 15.66 -7.55
C SER A 24 -2.76 14.27 -7.30
N MET A 25 -1.92 14.18 -6.26
CA MET A 25 -1.34 12.91 -5.82
C MET A 25 -2.39 11.89 -5.35
N ILE A 26 -3.60 12.33 -4.99
CA ILE A 26 -4.73 11.43 -4.69
C ILE A 26 -5.11 10.63 -5.95
N THR A 27 -5.15 11.30 -7.12
CA THR A 27 -5.42 10.63 -8.40
C THR A 27 -4.36 9.57 -8.71
N ALA A 28 -3.08 9.90 -8.48
CA ALA A 28 -1.97 8.96 -8.65
C ALA A 28 -2.08 7.74 -7.72
N LEU A 29 -2.38 7.99 -6.44
CA LEU A 29 -2.58 6.94 -5.45
C LEU A 29 -3.70 5.99 -5.87
N ILE A 30 -4.88 6.50 -6.21
CA ILE A 30 -6.01 5.66 -6.61
C ILE A 30 -5.65 4.85 -7.87
N ALA A 31 -5.04 5.47 -8.88
CA ALA A 31 -4.61 4.78 -10.10
C ALA A 31 -3.60 3.65 -9.83
N SER A 32 -2.66 3.87 -8.91
CA SER A 32 -1.64 2.87 -8.56
C SER A 32 -2.22 1.58 -7.97
N LEU A 33 -3.43 1.61 -7.41
CA LEU A 33 -4.13 0.43 -6.89
C LEU A 33 -4.48 -0.58 -7.99
N ALA A 34 -4.45 -0.19 -9.28
CA ALA A 34 -4.69 -1.10 -10.39
C ALA A 34 -3.59 -2.16 -10.50
N PHE A 35 -2.39 -1.86 -9.96
CA PHE A 35 -1.19 -2.69 -10.03
C PHE A 35 -0.97 -3.48 -8.73
N GLY A 36 -2.00 -4.21 -8.29
CA GLY A 36 -2.01 -4.99 -7.03
C GLY A 36 -0.99 -6.14 -6.94
N ALA A 37 -0.31 -6.45 -8.04
CA ALA A 37 0.74 -7.46 -8.13
C ALA A 37 2.13 -6.88 -8.48
N THR A 38 2.25 -5.55 -8.62
CA THR A 38 3.49 -4.90 -9.02
C THR A 38 4.20 -4.32 -7.79
N ALA A 39 5.33 -4.93 -7.44
CA ALA A 39 6.20 -4.44 -6.37
C ALA A 39 7.13 -3.34 -6.86
N ILE A 40 7.42 -2.35 -6.01
CA ILE A 40 8.53 -1.40 -6.24
C ILE A 40 9.90 -2.07 -5.99
N GLY A 41 9.90 -3.14 -5.20
CA GLY A 41 11.07 -3.96 -4.94
C GLY A 41 10.81 -4.98 -3.83
N THR A 42 11.83 -5.78 -3.53
CA THR A 42 11.82 -6.77 -2.46
C THR A 42 12.82 -6.40 -1.36
N ILE A 43 12.34 -6.38 -0.12
CA ILE A 43 13.12 -6.13 1.09
C ILE A 43 13.45 -7.47 1.75
N THR A 44 14.60 -8.03 1.38
CA THR A 44 15.09 -9.32 1.89
C THR A 44 15.22 -9.35 3.41
N SER A 45 15.65 -8.25 4.03
CA SER A 45 15.79 -8.11 5.50
C SER A 45 14.45 -8.14 6.25
N LEU A 46 13.32 -7.86 5.58
CA LEU A 46 11.97 -7.97 6.15
C LEU A 46 11.28 -9.27 5.73
N GLY A 47 12.06 -10.36 5.64
CA GLY A 47 11.58 -11.67 5.22
C GLY A 47 11.09 -11.66 3.77
N GLY A 48 11.72 -10.88 2.89
CA GLY A 48 11.29 -10.76 1.49
C GLY A 48 9.92 -10.12 1.32
N SER A 49 9.59 -9.12 2.15
CA SER A 49 8.42 -8.27 1.90
C SER A 49 8.57 -7.58 0.54
N SER A 50 7.50 -7.51 -0.24
CA SER A 50 7.47 -6.88 -1.56
C SER A 50 6.50 -5.69 -1.57
N PRO A 51 6.91 -4.51 -1.08
CA PRO A 51 6.07 -3.32 -1.10
C PRO A 51 5.57 -3.04 -2.52
N LEU A 52 4.25 -2.88 -2.65
CA LEU A 52 3.64 -2.55 -3.92
C LEU A 52 3.87 -1.09 -4.29
N ILE A 53 3.70 -0.75 -5.57
CA ILE A 53 3.88 0.61 -6.05
C ILE A 53 2.98 1.63 -5.31
N PHE A 54 1.79 1.23 -4.85
CA PHE A 54 0.89 2.12 -4.10
C PHE A 54 1.53 2.65 -2.80
N THR A 55 2.48 1.92 -2.22
CA THR A 55 3.18 2.35 -1.00
C THR A 55 4.03 3.59 -1.24
N VAL A 56 4.58 3.74 -2.45
CA VAL A 56 5.28 4.97 -2.88
C VAL A 56 4.30 6.13 -2.96
N PHE A 57 3.13 5.91 -3.55
CA PHE A 57 2.11 6.95 -3.67
C PHE A 57 1.48 7.33 -2.32
N ASN A 58 1.35 6.39 -1.38
CA ASN A 58 1.01 6.70 0.02
C ASN A 58 2.00 7.70 0.62
N MET A 59 3.30 7.42 0.49
CA MET A 59 4.35 8.32 0.97
C MET A 59 4.28 9.69 0.30
N LEU A 60 4.05 9.75 -1.02
CA LEU A 60 3.92 11.01 -1.75
C LEU A 60 2.67 11.79 -1.33
N VAL A 61 1.55 11.13 -1.05
CA VAL A 61 0.34 11.77 -0.52
C VAL A 61 0.59 12.33 0.88
N ILE A 62 1.29 11.60 1.74
CA ILE A 62 1.69 12.07 3.08
C ILE A 62 2.59 13.30 2.94
N VAL A 63 3.63 13.24 2.12
CA VAL A 63 4.53 14.38 1.86
C VAL A 63 3.76 15.58 1.29
N ALA A 64 2.83 15.36 0.36
CA ALA A 64 2.00 16.42 -0.22
C ALA A 64 1.07 17.06 0.82
N ALA A 65 0.57 16.30 1.80
CA ALA A 65 -0.17 16.83 2.93
C ALA A 65 0.75 17.64 3.85
N LEU A 66 1.92 17.10 4.23
CA LEU A 66 2.91 17.72 5.12
C LEU A 66 3.52 19.01 4.58
N ALA A 67 3.68 19.12 3.26
CA ALA A 67 4.23 20.31 2.60
C ALA A 67 3.30 21.53 2.62
N ARG A 68 2.07 21.41 3.15
CA ARG A 68 1.11 22.52 3.20
C ARG A 68 1.45 23.53 4.29
N GLN A 69 1.33 24.80 3.96
CA GLN A 69 1.32 25.87 4.96
C GLN A 69 0.08 25.75 5.86
N GLY A 70 0.24 25.98 7.16
CA GLY A 70 -0.86 25.94 8.12
C GLY A 70 -1.32 24.54 8.55
N ILE A 71 -0.55 23.50 8.23
CA ILE A 71 -0.93 22.10 8.50
C ILE A 71 -1.33 21.83 9.95
N TRP A 72 -0.68 22.47 10.93
CA TRP A 72 -0.99 22.26 12.35
C TRP A 72 -2.45 22.59 12.70
N ARG A 73 -3.00 23.66 12.09
CA ARG A 73 -4.40 24.03 12.28
C ARG A 73 -5.34 23.05 11.60
N GLU A 74 -4.97 22.57 10.42
CA GLU A 74 -5.76 21.59 9.66
C GLU A 74 -5.78 20.22 10.36
N ILE A 75 -4.66 19.79 10.93
CA ILE A 75 -4.55 18.58 11.77
C ILE A 75 -5.53 18.69 12.94
N GLY A 76 -5.49 19.79 13.71
CA GLY A 76 -6.43 19.99 14.82
C GLY A 76 -7.89 19.91 14.36
N THR A 77 -8.19 20.46 13.18
CA THR A 77 -9.53 20.38 12.58
C THR A 77 -9.95 18.95 12.24
N VAL A 78 -9.03 18.11 11.72
CA VAL A 78 -9.28 16.68 11.47
C VAL A 78 -9.63 15.96 12.76
N PHE A 79 -8.86 16.14 13.84
CA PHE A 79 -9.10 15.45 15.11
C PHE A 79 -10.38 15.92 15.83
N VAL A 80 -10.84 17.15 15.58
CA VAL A 80 -12.11 17.66 16.13
C VAL A 80 -13.31 17.16 15.32
N ARG A 81 -13.23 17.13 13.98
CA ARG A 81 -14.38 16.84 13.11
C ARG A 81 -14.51 15.36 12.74
N ILE A 82 -13.41 14.61 12.74
CA ILE A 82 -13.35 13.23 12.28
C ILE A 82 -12.94 12.37 13.45
N GLY A 83 -13.93 11.90 14.23
CA GLY A 83 -13.68 11.06 15.41
C GLY A 83 -12.86 9.80 15.12
N ALA A 84 -12.99 9.26 13.90
CA ALA A 84 -12.18 8.12 13.43
C ALA A 84 -10.66 8.39 13.46
N ALA A 85 -10.21 9.66 13.40
CA ALA A 85 -8.78 9.99 13.50
C ALA A 85 -8.18 9.56 14.84
N TRP A 86 -8.91 9.74 15.95
CA TRP A 86 -8.47 9.25 17.26
C TRP A 86 -8.38 7.74 17.32
N ILE A 87 -9.39 7.06 16.76
CA ILE A 87 -9.45 5.59 16.72
C ILE A 87 -8.28 5.03 15.91
N VAL A 88 -8.01 5.61 14.73
CA VAL A 88 -6.90 5.19 13.87
C VAL A 88 -5.56 5.40 14.58
N CYS A 89 -5.33 6.54 15.24
CA CYS A 89 -4.10 6.78 15.99
C CYS A 89 -3.94 5.80 17.17
N ALA A 90 -5.00 5.56 17.94
CA ALA A 90 -4.97 4.59 19.02
C ALA A 90 -4.68 3.18 18.50
N LEU A 91 -5.29 2.79 17.38
CA LEU A 91 -5.07 1.50 16.75
C LEU A 91 -3.64 1.38 16.18
N MET A 92 -3.07 2.44 15.61
CA MET A 92 -1.67 2.46 15.19
C MET A 92 -0.72 2.21 16.36
N ILE A 93 -0.95 2.89 17.50
CA ILE A 93 -0.16 2.68 18.72
C ILE A 93 -0.30 1.24 19.20
N TYR A 94 -1.54 0.74 19.29
CA TYR A 94 -1.82 -0.64 19.69
C TYR A 94 -1.14 -1.66 18.79
N VAL A 95 -1.22 -1.50 17.47
CA VAL A 95 -0.60 -2.41 16.49
C VAL A 95 0.92 -2.39 16.60
N CYS A 96 1.54 -1.20 16.72
CA CYS A 96 2.99 -1.10 16.87
C CYS A 96 3.48 -1.76 18.16
N ILE A 97 2.79 -1.52 19.29
CA ILE A 97 3.12 -2.14 20.57
C ILE A 97 2.89 -3.65 20.50
N GLY A 98 1.74 -4.08 20.01
CA GLY A 98 1.35 -5.48 19.90
C GLY A 98 2.30 -6.29 19.00
N ALA A 99 2.74 -5.71 17.88
CA ALA A 99 3.70 -6.34 16.97
C ALA A 99 5.06 -6.64 17.63
N VAL A 100 5.46 -5.84 18.64
CA VAL A 100 6.70 -6.04 19.39
C VAL A 100 6.48 -6.91 20.62
N LEU A 101 5.43 -6.66 21.40
CA LEU A 101 5.25 -7.29 22.71
C LEU A 101 4.55 -8.66 22.63
N PHE A 102 3.47 -8.80 21.86
CA PHE A 102 2.64 -10.01 21.93
C PHE A 102 3.36 -11.30 21.49
N PRO A 103 4.18 -11.31 20.42
CA PRO A 103 4.93 -12.51 20.06
C PRO A 103 5.92 -12.96 21.14
N ARG A 104 6.33 -12.06 22.03
CA ARG A 104 7.25 -12.36 23.14
C ARG A 104 6.50 -12.76 24.40
N LEU A 105 5.42 -12.05 24.73
CA LEU A 105 4.60 -12.31 25.90
C LEU A 105 3.91 -13.67 25.85
N PHE A 106 3.47 -14.10 24.66
CA PHE A 106 2.80 -15.38 24.48
C PHE A 106 3.72 -16.46 23.86
N ALA A 107 5.03 -16.24 23.88
CA ALA A 107 6.00 -17.20 23.36
C ALA A 107 5.87 -18.54 24.10
N GLY A 108 5.66 -19.62 23.35
CA GLY A 108 5.46 -20.96 23.91
C GLY A 108 4.12 -21.20 24.64
N GLN A 109 3.28 -20.17 24.80
CA GLN A 109 1.93 -20.28 25.39
C GLN A 109 0.84 -20.48 24.33
N THR A 110 1.14 -20.13 23.08
CA THR A 110 0.24 -20.29 21.94
C THR A 110 1.04 -20.62 20.68
N SER A 111 0.34 -21.08 19.67
CA SER A 111 0.88 -21.45 18.37
C SER A 111 0.35 -20.51 17.27
N ALA A 112 1.08 -20.44 16.17
CA ALA A 112 0.69 -19.74 14.97
C ALA A 112 0.89 -20.63 13.75
N PHE A 113 0.00 -20.49 12.77
CA PHE A 113 0.16 -21.12 11.47
C PHE A 113 1.10 -20.28 10.61
N VAL A 114 2.23 -20.85 10.25
CA VAL A 114 3.26 -20.19 9.44
C VAL A 114 3.35 -20.89 8.09
N THR A 115 3.42 -20.09 7.02
CA THR A 115 3.73 -20.59 5.68
C THR A 115 5.23 -20.76 5.53
N SER A 116 5.70 -21.98 5.23
CA SER A 116 7.12 -22.18 4.93
C SER A 116 7.38 -21.93 3.45
N ARG A 117 8.47 -21.20 3.17
CA ARG A 117 8.98 -21.04 1.80
C ARG A 117 9.75 -22.26 1.31
N THR A 118 10.29 -23.06 2.23
CA THR A 118 11.13 -24.23 1.92
C THR A 118 10.34 -25.54 1.99
N GLY A 119 9.47 -25.69 2.99
CA GLY A 119 8.49 -26.75 3.08
C GLY A 119 7.19 -26.26 2.47
N LYS A 120 6.84 -26.73 1.27
CA LYS A 120 5.57 -26.38 0.63
C LYS A 120 4.40 -26.74 1.57
N GLY A 121 3.86 -25.76 2.30
CA GLY A 121 2.76 -25.98 3.24
C GLY A 121 2.61 -24.92 4.34
N VAL A 122 1.53 -25.08 5.10
CA VAL A 122 1.25 -24.35 6.34
C VAL A 122 1.49 -25.31 7.49
N TYR A 123 2.26 -24.89 8.48
CA TYR A 123 2.56 -25.70 9.66
C TYR A 123 2.36 -24.88 10.92
N GLU A 124 1.99 -25.57 11.98
CA GLU A 124 1.85 -25.00 13.31
C GLU A 124 3.23 -24.86 13.95
N ALA A 125 3.56 -23.65 14.39
CA ALA A 125 4.79 -23.35 15.10
C ALA A 125 4.46 -22.59 16.38
N ALA A 126 5.27 -22.77 17.42
CA ALA A 126 5.16 -21.94 18.62
C ALA A 126 5.27 -20.46 18.24
N LEU A 127 4.41 -19.62 18.83
CA LEU A 127 4.42 -18.20 18.54
C LEU A 127 5.78 -17.60 18.89
N ALA A 128 6.37 -16.88 17.93
CA ALA A 128 7.64 -16.20 18.08
C ALA A 128 7.67 -14.92 17.24
N PRO A 129 8.54 -13.95 17.56
CA PRO A 129 8.72 -12.77 16.72
C PRO A 129 9.21 -13.16 15.31
N VAL A 130 8.52 -12.66 14.28
CA VAL A 130 8.89 -12.85 12.88
C VAL A 130 8.94 -11.51 12.13
N SER A 131 9.62 -11.47 10.98
CA SER A 131 9.72 -10.26 10.15
C SER A 131 8.35 -9.72 9.71
N ALA A 132 7.35 -10.59 9.60
CA ALA A 132 5.98 -10.22 9.28
C ALA A 132 5.41 -9.25 10.33
N ASN A 133 5.74 -9.37 11.62
CA ASN A 133 5.29 -8.44 12.65
C ASN A 133 5.72 -7.00 12.35
N ILE A 134 6.98 -6.80 11.92
CA ILE A 134 7.52 -5.49 11.58
C ILE A 134 6.89 -4.96 10.29
N SER A 135 6.88 -5.78 9.23
CA SER A 135 6.36 -5.34 7.93
C SER A 135 4.87 -5.01 7.97
N GLN A 136 4.04 -5.82 8.64
CA GLN A 136 2.60 -5.59 8.77
C GLN A 136 2.29 -4.38 9.65
N ALA A 137 3.02 -4.19 10.76
CA ALA A 137 2.91 -2.97 11.54
C ALA A 137 3.27 -1.74 10.70
N GLY A 138 4.35 -1.80 9.91
CA GLY A 138 4.75 -0.74 8.99
C GLY A 138 3.68 -0.42 7.93
N TYR A 139 3.09 -1.44 7.29
CA TYR A 139 1.98 -1.24 6.35
C TYR A 139 0.76 -0.60 7.02
N PHE A 140 0.42 -1.06 8.23
CA PHE A 140 -0.69 -0.50 9.00
C PHE A 140 -0.44 0.98 9.36
N THR A 141 0.75 1.30 9.87
CA THR A 141 1.15 2.68 10.17
C THR A 141 1.11 3.55 8.92
N LEU A 142 1.64 3.06 7.78
CA LEU A 142 1.59 3.78 6.51
C LEU A 142 0.14 4.04 6.07
N GLY A 143 -0.74 3.05 6.20
CA GLY A 143 -2.16 3.20 5.93
C GLY A 143 -2.84 4.25 6.83
N GLY A 144 -2.56 4.22 8.13
CA GLY A 144 -3.08 5.20 9.09
C GLY A 144 -2.59 6.64 8.82
N LEU A 145 -1.31 6.81 8.49
CA LEU A 145 -0.77 8.11 8.08
C LEU A 145 -1.38 8.59 6.75
N THR A 146 -1.59 7.66 5.80
CA THR A 146 -2.25 7.97 4.53
C THR A 146 -3.70 8.38 4.75
N PHE A 147 -4.42 7.73 5.67
CA PHE A 147 -5.77 8.13 6.07
C PHE A 147 -5.81 9.57 6.59
N LEU A 148 -4.90 9.93 7.52
CA LEU A 148 -4.82 11.30 8.03
C LEU A 148 -4.49 12.31 6.92
N ALA A 149 -3.54 11.97 6.04
CA ALA A 149 -3.17 12.79 4.90
C ALA A 149 -4.36 12.98 3.93
N ALA A 150 -5.13 11.92 3.65
CA ALA A 150 -6.34 12.00 2.87
C ALA A 150 -7.38 12.89 3.54
N CYS A 151 -7.65 12.74 4.84
CA CYS A 151 -8.55 13.63 5.58
C CYS A 151 -8.18 15.11 5.48
N LEU A 152 -6.88 15.44 5.44
CA LEU A 152 -6.40 16.82 5.24
C LEU A 152 -6.60 17.30 3.80
N LEU A 153 -6.30 16.47 2.81
CA LEU A 153 -6.35 16.83 1.40
C LEU A 153 -7.78 16.86 0.85
N LEU A 154 -8.66 15.99 1.34
CA LEU A 154 -10.07 15.90 0.92
C LEU A 154 -10.92 17.10 1.34
N GLN A 155 -10.47 17.93 2.28
CA GLN A 155 -11.16 19.16 2.68
C GLN A 155 -11.10 20.27 1.61
N ARG A 156 -10.33 20.08 0.53
CA ARG A 156 -10.19 21.08 -0.54
C ARG A 156 -11.37 21.05 -1.51
N SER A 157 -11.67 22.22 -2.08
CA SER A 157 -12.51 22.32 -3.27
C SER A 157 -11.83 21.61 -4.46
N GLY A 158 -12.62 20.95 -5.30
CA GLY A 158 -12.12 20.21 -6.46
C GLY A 158 -11.64 18.78 -6.17
N THR A 159 -11.53 18.36 -4.90
CA THR A 159 -11.02 17.01 -4.59
C THR A 159 -11.91 15.88 -5.11
N LEU A 160 -13.23 16.11 -5.19
CA LEU A 160 -14.14 15.13 -5.79
C LEU A 160 -13.84 14.88 -7.28
N ALA A 161 -13.37 15.90 -8.01
CA ALA A 161 -12.95 15.74 -9.39
C ALA A 161 -11.68 14.89 -9.48
N ASP A 162 -10.74 15.05 -8.55
CA ASP A 162 -9.52 14.24 -8.49
C ASP A 162 -9.78 12.79 -8.08
N ILE A 163 -10.69 12.56 -7.13
CA ILE A 163 -11.18 11.22 -6.80
C ILE A 163 -11.81 10.58 -8.03
N ARG A 164 -12.69 11.31 -8.74
CA ARG A 164 -13.35 10.83 -9.95
C ARG A 164 -12.33 10.45 -11.03
N ARG A 165 -11.35 11.32 -11.30
CA ARG A 165 -10.27 11.05 -12.26
C ARG A 165 -9.48 9.81 -11.87
N GLY A 166 -9.11 9.71 -10.59
CA GLY A 166 -8.38 8.56 -10.04
C GLY A 166 -9.18 7.28 -10.18
N PHE A 167 -10.46 7.31 -9.84
CA PHE A 167 -11.38 6.18 -9.95
C PHE A 167 -11.51 5.68 -11.39
N PHE A 168 -11.76 6.58 -12.36
CA PHE A 168 -11.87 6.18 -13.76
C PHE A 168 -10.54 5.66 -14.30
N LEU A 169 -9.41 6.29 -13.95
CA LEU A 169 -8.10 5.80 -14.37
C LEU A 169 -7.80 4.41 -13.79
N TRP A 170 -8.05 4.21 -12.49
CA TRP A 170 -7.95 2.91 -11.83
C TRP A 170 -8.83 1.87 -12.50
N PHE A 171 -10.12 2.17 -12.69
CA PHE A 171 -11.08 1.29 -13.34
C PHE A 171 -10.63 0.90 -14.75
N SER A 172 -10.27 1.88 -15.59
CA SER A 172 -9.84 1.64 -16.96
C SER A 172 -8.57 0.79 -17.02
N LEU A 173 -7.57 1.09 -16.17
CA LEU A 173 -6.34 0.30 -16.08
C LEU A 173 -6.63 -1.15 -15.64
N HIS A 174 -7.47 -1.32 -14.63
CA HIS A 174 -7.79 -2.63 -14.08
C HIS A 174 -8.60 -3.49 -15.06
N VAL A 175 -9.62 -2.92 -15.70
CA VAL A 175 -10.40 -3.58 -16.75
C VAL A 175 -9.53 -3.93 -17.95
N PHE A 176 -8.69 -3.00 -18.40
CA PHE A 176 -7.78 -3.24 -19.52
C PHE A 176 -6.82 -4.39 -19.24
N MET A 177 -6.17 -4.40 -18.07
CA MET A 177 -5.30 -5.50 -17.67
C MET A 177 -6.07 -6.82 -17.56
N GLY A 178 -7.27 -6.82 -16.98
CA GLY A 178 -8.11 -8.02 -16.90
C GLY A 178 -8.51 -8.59 -18.27
N ILE A 179 -8.84 -7.72 -19.22
CA ILE A 179 -9.15 -8.12 -20.60
C ILE A 179 -7.90 -8.68 -21.29
N LEU A 180 -6.74 -8.04 -21.17
CA LEU A 180 -5.48 -8.55 -21.74
C LEU A 180 -5.12 -9.92 -21.16
N ASP A 181 -5.28 -10.09 -19.86
CA ASP A 181 -4.99 -11.33 -19.14
C ASP A 181 -5.92 -12.48 -19.57
N LEU A 182 -7.21 -12.17 -19.80
CA LEU A 182 -8.19 -13.13 -20.33
C LEU A 182 -7.88 -13.48 -21.79
N LEU A 183 -7.67 -12.49 -22.65
CA LEU A 183 -7.37 -12.70 -24.06
C LEU A 183 -6.10 -13.54 -24.24
N GLY A 184 -5.05 -13.24 -23.47
CA GLY A 184 -3.80 -14.01 -23.51
C GLY A 184 -4.00 -15.50 -23.20
N LYS A 185 -4.89 -15.83 -22.25
CA LYS A 185 -5.25 -17.21 -21.94
C LYS A 185 -6.11 -17.86 -23.03
N VAL A 186 -7.09 -17.13 -23.56
CA VAL A 186 -8.01 -17.65 -24.57
C VAL A 186 -7.30 -17.95 -25.89
N ILE A 187 -6.33 -17.12 -26.30
CA ILE A 187 -5.59 -17.31 -27.56
C ILE A 187 -4.34 -18.19 -27.42
N GLY A 188 -4.07 -18.72 -26.22
CA GLY A 188 -2.90 -19.57 -25.95
C GLY A 188 -1.56 -18.83 -25.82
N ALA A 189 -1.57 -17.50 -25.69
CA ALA A 189 -0.37 -16.68 -25.47
C ALA A 189 0.16 -16.73 -24.01
N GLY A 190 -0.58 -17.35 -23.10
CA GLY A 190 -0.17 -17.55 -21.70
C GLY A 190 -0.35 -16.30 -20.83
N ASP A 191 0.52 -16.12 -19.84
CA ASP A 191 0.47 -14.99 -18.91
C ASP A 191 1.22 -13.76 -19.45
N ILE A 192 0.51 -12.96 -20.25
CA ILE A 192 1.04 -11.72 -20.84
C ILE A 192 1.38 -10.67 -19.76
N LEU A 193 0.75 -10.74 -18.58
CA LEU A 193 0.99 -9.80 -17.48
C LEU A 193 2.13 -10.24 -16.55
N ALA A 194 2.74 -11.40 -16.77
CA ALA A 194 3.88 -11.87 -15.99
C ALA A 194 4.98 -10.80 -15.76
N PRO A 195 5.35 -9.95 -16.74
CA PRO A 195 6.38 -8.93 -16.53
C PRO A 195 6.03 -7.87 -15.47
N ILE A 196 4.74 -7.59 -15.26
CA ILE A 196 4.28 -6.60 -14.26
C ILE A 196 3.90 -7.24 -12.92
N ARG A 197 3.81 -8.58 -12.85
CA ARG A 197 3.56 -9.37 -11.64
C ARG A 197 4.88 -9.64 -10.91
N THR A 198 5.41 -8.60 -10.25
CA THR A 198 6.73 -8.65 -9.61
C THR A 198 6.67 -8.82 -8.08
N ALA A 199 5.48 -8.90 -7.48
CA ALA A 199 5.33 -9.21 -6.06
C ALA A 199 5.63 -10.69 -5.79
N ASN A 200 6.21 -11.01 -4.63
CA ASN A 200 6.67 -12.38 -4.33
C ASN A 200 5.52 -13.41 -4.16
N TYR A 201 4.28 -12.95 -4.14
CA TYR A 201 3.06 -13.76 -4.00
C TYR A 201 2.22 -13.80 -5.28
N ALA A 202 2.66 -13.11 -6.34
CA ALA A 202 1.93 -12.98 -7.60
C ALA A 202 2.10 -14.18 -8.52
#